data_AF-A0A2K3M1Z2-F1
#
_entry.id   AF-A0A2K3M1Z2-F1
#
_cell.length_a   1.000
_cell.length_b   1.000
_cell.length_c   1.000
_cell.angle_alpha   90.00
_cell.angle_beta   90.00
_cell.angle_gamma   90.00
#
_symmetry.space_group_name_H-M   'P 1'
#
loop_
_entity.id
_entity.type
_entity.pdbx_description
1 polymer ?
#
loop_
_entity_poly.entity_id
_entity_poly.type
_entity_poly.pdbx_seq_one_letter_code
_entity_poly.pdbx_strand_id
1 'polypeptide(L)' 'EPWLLHEFTEDFYGEELRLVIVGYIRPEFNFPSLESLIAKIHEDRRVAERALDLPLYSSYKNNSHLRIS' A
#
# COMPACT_ATOMS: atom_id res chain seq x y z
N GLU A 1 7.52 -3.17 -5.30
CA GLU A 1 7.01 -4.21 -4.37
C GLU A 1 5.98 -3.60 -3.44
N PRO A 2 4.97 -4.34 -2.97
CA PRO A 2 3.96 -3.82 -2.05
C PRO A 2 4.52 -3.70 -0.62
N TRP A 3 4.28 -2.56 0.04
CA TRP A 3 4.41 -2.44 1.49
C TRP A 3 3.02 -2.57 2.12
N LEU A 4 2.77 -3.67 2.82
CA LEU A 4 1.53 -3.88 3.55
C LEU A 4 1.58 -3.08 4.86
N LEU A 5 0.59 -2.21 5.08
CA LEU A 5 0.49 -1.37 6.28
C LEU A 5 -0.09 -2.17 7.47
N HIS A 6 0.56 -3.29 7.78
CA HIS A 6 0.23 -4.20 8.86
C HIS A 6 1.53 -4.82 9.38
N GLU A 7 1.66 -4.94 10.70
CA GLU A 7 2.80 -5.60 11.33
C GLU A 7 2.52 -7.10 11.40
N PHE A 8 3.22 -7.88 10.58
CA PHE A 8 3.16 -9.34 10.62
C PHE A 8 4.18 -9.89 11.63
N THR A 9 3.85 -11.02 12.27
CA THR A 9 4.73 -11.68 13.23
C THR A 9 5.78 -12.56 12.56
N GLU A 10 5.59 -12.93 11.30
CA GLU A 10 6.47 -13.78 10.50
C GLU A 10 6.36 -13.44 9.00
N ASP A 11 7.35 -13.86 8.22
CA ASP A 11 7.33 -13.73 6.77
C ASP A 11 6.37 -14.74 6.13
N PHE A 12 5.81 -14.39 4.97
CA PHE A 12 4.82 -15.19 4.24
C PHE A 12 5.30 -15.60 2.84
N TYR A 13 6.59 -15.95 2.71
CA TYR A 13 7.15 -16.40 1.43
C TYR A 13 6.42 -17.65 0.90
N GLY A 14 6.05 -17.62 -0.38
CA GLY A 14 5.33 -18.73 -1.04
C GLY A 14 3.81 -18.65 -0.92
N GLU A 15 3.29 -17.78 -0.06
CA GLU A 15 1.85 -17.55 0.07
C GLU A 15 1.28 -16.69 -1.07
N GLU A 16 -0.03 -16.81 -1.28
CA GLU A 16 -0.73 -16.03 -2.30
C GLU A 16 -1.09 -14.62 -1.78
N LEU A 17 -0.64 -13.58 -2.48
CA LEU A 17 -0.99 -12.19 -2.20
C LEU A 17 -1.97 -11.65 -3.25
N ARG A 18 -3.21 -11.35 -2.83
CA ARG A 18 -4.24 -10.71 -3.68
C ARG A 18 -4.30 -9.20 -3.42
N LEU A 19 -4.25 -8.41 -4.48
CA LEU A 19 -4.21 -6.94 -4.41
C LEU A 19 -5.27 -6.32 -5.32
N VAL A 20 -5.90 -5.24 -4.86
CA VAL A 20 -6.71 -4.34 -5.70
C VAL A 20 -6.03 -2.97 -5.71
N ILE A 21 -5.52 -2.57 -6.87
CA ILE A 21 -4.86 -1.27 -7.04
C ILE A 21 -5.94 -0.24 -7.38
N VAL A 22 -6.18 0.71 -6.47
CA VAL A 22 -7.32 1.64 -6.55
C VAL A 22 -6.92 3.09 -6.82
N GLY A 23 -5.63 3.40 -6.81
CA GLY A 23 -5.16 4.78 -6.96
C GLY A 23 -3.69 4.87 -7.34
N TYR A 24 -3.33 6.04 -7.83
CA TYR A 24 -1.96 6.41 -8.20
C TYR A 24 -1.51 7.56 -7.31
N ILE A 25 -0.36 7.41 -6.64
CA ILE A 25 0.18 8.44 -5.73
C ILE A 25 1.08 9.41 -6.49
N ARG A 26 2.12 8.89 -7.15
CA ARG A 26 3.15 9.69 -7.85
C ARG A 26 4.01 8.82 -8.77
N PRO A 27 4.79 9.42 -9.69
CA PRO A 27 5.82 8.69 -10.41
C PRO A 27 7.02 8.37 -9.49
N GLU A 28 7.92 7.53 -9.99
CA GLU A 28 9.21 7.28 -9.35
C GLU A 28 10.05 8.56 -9.28
N PHE A 29 10.89 8.65 -8.26
CA PHE A 29 11.72 9.83 -7.99
C PHE A 29 13.14 9.37 -7.67
N ASN A 30 14.11 10.17 -8.11
CA ASN A 30 15.49 10.05 -7.64
C ASN A 30 15.63 10.83 -6.34
N PHE A 31 16.32 10.24 -5.36
CA PHE A 31 16.54 10.85 -4.05
C PHE A 31 18.01 11.15 -3.83
N PRO A 32 18.36 12.36 -3.36
CA PRO A 32 19.75 12.73 -3.09
C PRO A 32 20.33 12.05 -1.84
N SER A 33 19.50 11.46 -0.99
CA SER A 33 19.93 10.76 0.23
C SER A 33 18.95 9.69 0.68
N LEU A 34 19.44 8.72 1.46
CA LEU A 34 18.60 7.69 2.10
C LEU A 34 17.51 8.31 2.98
N GLU A 35 17.83 9.35 3.74
CA GLU A 35 16.84 10.04 4.59
C GLU A 35 15.71 10.66 3.78
N SER A 36 16.02 11.26 2.62
CA SER A 36 14.99 11.83 1.75
C SER A 36 14.10 10.75 1.11
N LEU A 37 14.67 9.57 0.82
CA LEU A 37 13.90 8.41 0.37
C LEU A 37 12.96 7.90 1.47
N ILE A 38 13.48 7.66 2.68
CA ILE A 38 12.69 7.19 3.83
C ILE A 38 11.55 8.17 4.13
N ALA A 39 11.87 9.47 4.21
CA ALA A 39 10.88 10.51 4.45
C ALA A 39 9.76 10.48 3.40
N LYS A 40 10.11 10.25 2.13
CA LYS A 40 9.11 10.16 1.06
C LYS A 40 8.26 8.90 1.13
N ILE A 41 8.85 7.74 1.46
CA ILE A 41 8.11 6.49 1.68
C ILE A 41 7.06 6.67 2.80
N HIS A 42 7.42 7.30 3.92
CA HIS A 42 6.48 7.58 5.00
C HIS A 42 5.41 8.61 4.63
N GLU A 43 5.71 9.56 3.75
CA GLU A 43 4.71 10.47 3.19
C GLU A 43 3.72 9.72 2.29
N ASP A 44 4.21 8.86 1.39
CA ASP A 44 3.38 8.04 0.50
C ASP A 44 2.44 7.12 1.32
N ARG A 45 2.92 6.54 2.43
CA ARG A 45 2.08 5.83 3.40
C ARG A 45 0.94 6.70 3.93
N ARG A 46 1.23 7.91 4.44
CA ARG A 46 0.19 8.82 4.97
C ARG A 46 -0.83 9.24 3.91
N VAL A 47 -0.41 9.35 2.65
CA VAL A 47 -1.32 9.60 1.53
C VAL A 47 -2.22 8.40 1.30
N ALA A 48 -1.65 7.18 1.24
CA ALA A 48 -2.40 5.94 1.06
C ALA A 48 -3.42 5.71 2.18
N GLU A 49 -3.03 5.86 3.46
CA GLU A 49 -3.93 5.71 4.62
C GLU A 49 -5.14 6.64 4.51
N ARG A 50 -4.90 7.94 4.30
CA ARG A 50 -5.99 8.93 4.18
C ARG A 50 -6.86 8.71 2.95
N ALA A 51 -6.27 8.30 1.82
CA ALA A 51 -7.03 8.01 0.62
C ALA A 51 -7.95 6.81 0.85
N LEU A 52 -7.44 5.71 1.42
CA LEU A 52 -8.23 4.50 1.65
C LEU A 52 -9.42 4.69 2.60
N ASP A 53 -9.41 5.73 3.45
CA ASP A 53 -10.54 6.12 4.30
C ASP A 53 -11.66 6.86 3.54
N LEU A 54 -11.40 7.41 2.36
CA LEU A 54 -12.42 8.11 1.59
C LEU A 54 -13.49 7.13 1.07
N PRO A 55 -14.77 7.55 0.97
CA PRO A 55 -15.85 6.69 0.46
C PRO A 55 -15.57 6.07 -0.92
N LEU A 56 -14.86 6.82 -1.78
CA LEU A 56 -14.46 6.35 -3.11
C LEU A 56 -13.61 5.08 -3.04
N TYR A 57 -12.66 5.02 -2.11
CA TYR A 57 -11.66 3.94 -2.02
C TYR A 57 -12.01 2.88 -0.98
N SER A 58 -12.64 3.25 0.14
CA SER A 58 -13.04 2.32 1.20
C SER A 58 -14.02 1.25 0.73
N SER A 59 -14.81 1.52 -0.31
CA SER A 59 -15.72 0.56 -0.93
C SER A 59 -15.02 -0.71 -1.45
N TYR A 60 -13.75 -0.60 -1.85
CA TYR A 60 -12.96 -1.72 -2.37
C TYR A 60 -12.52 -2.73 -1.29
N LYS A 61 -12.63 -2.39 0.00
CA LYS A 61 -12.29 -3.30 1.10
C LYS A 61 -13.05 -4.63 1.04
N ASN A 62 -14.27 -4.60 0.49
CA ASN A 62 -15.14 -5.78 0.37
C ASN A 62 -15.17 -6.35 -1.06
N ASN A 63 -14.22 -5.99 -1.92
CA ASN A 63 -14.17 -6.48 -3.29
C ASN A 63 -14.10 -8.01 -3.32
N SER A 64 -14.89 -8.65 -4.19
CA SER A 64 -14.98 -10.11 -4.28
C SER A 64 -13.66 -10.77 -4.64
N HIS A 65 -12.76 -10.09 -5.35
CA HIS A 65 -11.43 -10.60 -5.70
C HIS A 65 -10.55 -10.86 -4.47
N LEU A 66 -10.78 -10.15 -3.36
CA LEU A 66 -10.02 -10.31 -2.12
C LEU A 66 -10.51 -11.48 -1.25
N ARG A 67 -11.61 -12.14 -1.63
CA ARG A 67 -12.13 -13.29 -0.89
C ARG A 67 -11.40 -14.55 -1.34
N ILE A 68 -10.90 -15.32 -0.37
CA ILE A 68 -10.40 -16.67 -0.61
C ILE A 68 -11.64 -17.56 -0.79
N SER A 69 -11.65 -18.34 -1.88
CA SER A 69 -12.69 -19.32 -2.21
C SER A 69 -12.60 -20.55 -1.33
#